data_AF-A0A1G1P9Z4-F1
#
_entry.id   AF-A0A1G1P9Z4-F1
#
_cell.length_a   1.000
_cell.length_b   1.000
_cell.length_c   1.000
_cell.angle_alpha   90.00
_cell.angle_beta   90.00
_cell.angle_gamma   90.00
#
_symmetry.space_group_name_H-M   'P 1'
#
loop_
_entity.id
_entity.type
_entity.pdbx_description
1 polymer ?
#
loop_
_entity_poly.entity_id
_entity_poly.type
_entity_poly.pdbx_seq_one_letter_code
_entity_poly.pdbx_strand_id
1 'polypeptide(L)'
;MPYFNDDGTEFNPDLIPKPSRCVTCKKNDDPKYEIPCNLTRADQDEDIFICFAYEPNSPNIDGPAVLKEMENYLDQKYGKHGEKRNAGEK
;
A
#
# COMPACT_ATOMS: atom_id res chain seq x y z
N MET A 1 3.31 19.08 10.30
CA MET A 1 2.27 19.56 9.38
C MET A 1 1.05 18.68 9.57
N PRO A 2 -0.16 19.24 9.57
CA PRO A 2 -1.39 18.45 9.64
C PRO A 2 -1.57 17.61 8.36
N TYR A 3 -2.17 16.43 8.49
CA TYR A 3 -2.58 15.57 7.38
C TYR A 3 -4.09 15.69 7.19
N PHE A 4 -4.56 15.65 5.95
CA PHE A 4 -5.99 15.80 5.64
C PHE A 4 -6.43 14.72 4.66
N ASN A 5 -7.66 14.24 4.86
CA ASN A 5 -8.37 13.45 3.87
C ASN A 5 -8.85 14.34 2.72
N ASP A 6 -9.27 13.71 1.62
CA ASP A 6 -9.79 14.42 0.44
C ASP A 6 -11.06 15.26 0.73
N ASP A 7 -11.79 14.96 1.79
CA ASP A 7 -12.96 15.73 2.25
C ASP A 7 -12.58 16.95 3.13
N GLY A 8 -11.28 17.17 3.38
CA GLY A 8 -10.75 18.25 4.21
C GLY A 8 -10.73 17.96 5.71
N THR A 9 -11.15 16.77 6.15
CA THR A 9 -11.03 16.36 7.55
C THR A 9 -9.58 16.06 7.92
N GLU A 10 -9.13 16.58 9.06
CA GLU A 10 -7.79 16.31 9.56
C GLU A 10 -7.70 14.89 10.13
N PHE A 11 -6.59 14.19 9.90
CA PHE A 11 -6.29 12.92 10.53
C PHE A 11 -4.91 12.91 11.19
N ASN A 12 -4.77 12.10 12.24
CA ASN A 12 -3.50 11.87 12.89
C ASN A 12 -2.88 10.55 12.39
N PRO A 13 -1.76 10.59 11.64
CA PRO A 13 -1.12 9.37 11.14
C PRO A 13 -0.59 8.45 12.25
N ASP A 14 -0.38 8.94 13.48
CA ASP A 14 0.07 8.12 14.61
C ASP A 14 -1.02 7.16 15.10
N LEU A 15 -2.29 7.44 14.77
CA LEU A 15 -3.42 6.58 15.11
C LEU A 15 -3.62 5.44 14.11
N ILE A 16 -2.98 5.50 12.94
CA ILE A 16 -3.07 4.46 11.93
C ILE A 16 -1.87 3.54 12.13
N PRO A 17 -2.04 2.25 12.48
CA PRO A 17 -0.92 1.37 12.77
C PRO A 17 -0.05 1.17 11.53
N LYS A 18 1.28 1.23 11.69
CA LYS A 18 2.22 0.92 10.60
C LYS A 18 2.14 -0.60 10.30
N PRO A 19 1.80 -1.02 9.06
CA PRO A 19 1.80 -2.44 8.71
C PRO A 19 3.15 -3.10 9.00
N SER A 20 3.15 -4.35 9.48
CA SER A 20 4.39 -5.09 9.79
C SER A 20 5.35 -5.18 8.60
N ARG A 21 4.82 -5.17 7.36
CA ARG A 21 5.65 -5.15 6.16
C ARG A 21 6.40 -3.83 5.97
N CYS A 22 5.86 -2.69 6.39
CA CYS A 22 6.55 -1.41 6.29
C CYS A 22 7.89 -1.42 7.04
N VAL A 23 7.98 -2.06 8.21
CA VAL A 23 9.24 -2.07 8.99
C VAL A 23 10.37 -2.85 8.31
N THR A 24 10.03 -3.65 7.30
CA THR A 24 11.00 -4.37 6.47
C THR A 24 11.38 -3.62 5.20
N CYS A 25 10.80 -2.44 4.96
CA CYS A 25 11.12 -1.61 3.80
C CYS A 25 12.41 -0.82 4.05
N LYS A 26 13.27 -0.73 3.04
CA LYS A 26 14.52 0.05 3.05
C LYS A 26 14.28 1.54 3.34
N LYS A 27 13.10 2.06 3.00
CA LYS A 27 12.71 3.47 3.15
C LYS A 27 11.95 3.75 4.46
N ASN A 28 11.77 2.74 5.32
CA ASN A 28 10.92 2.83 6.52
C ASN A 28 11.29 3.97 7.46
N ASP A 29 12.60 4.20 7.62
CA ASP A 29 13.18 5.17 8.56
C ASP A 29 13.81 6.37 7.83
N ASP A 30 13.56 6.50 6.52
CA ASP A 30 14.02 7.65 5.73
C ASP A 30 12.99 8.80 5.86
N PRO A 31 13.34 9.93 6.51
CA PRO A 31 12.42 11.03 6.75
C PRO A 31 11.90 11.66 5.46
N LYS A 32 12.59 11.48 4.32
CA LYS A 32 12.11 11.93 3.02
C LYS A 32 10.79 11.26 2.61
N TYR A 33 10.54 10.05 3.12
CA TYR A 33 9.37 9.24 2.80
C TYR A 33 8.29 9.26 3.88
N GLU A 34 8.48 9.97 5.00
CA GLU A 34 7.52 10.02 6.10
C GLU A 34 6.13 10.48 5.64
N ILE A 35 6.07 11.62 4.95
CA ILE A 35 4.81 12.19 4.42
C ILE A 35 4.13 11.23 3.43
N PRO A 36 4.78 10.78 2.34
CA PRO A 36 4.12 9.88 1.39
C PRO A 36 3.74 8.53 2.01
N CYS A 37 4.54 7.98 2.94
CA CYS A 37 4.16 6.74 3.64
C CYS A 37 2.92 6.93 4.52
N ASN A 38 2.81 8.07 5.21
CA ASN A 38 1.64 8.38 6.01
C ASN A 38 0.38 8.56 5.16
N LEU A 39 0.49 9.25 4.01
CA LEU A 39 -0.62 9.41 3.07
C LEU A 39 -1.05 8.06 2.48
N THR A 40 -0.11 7.26 1.96
CA THR A 40 -0.42 5.92 1.42
C THR A 40 -1.09 5.02 2.46
N ARG A 41 -0.65 5.09 3.72
CA ARG A 41 -1.23 4.29 4.80
C ARG A 41 -2.63 4.76 5.18
N ALA A 42 -2.92 6.06 5.06
CA ALA A 42 -4.24 6.62 5.33
C ALA A 42 -5.26 6.32 4.23
N ASP A 43 -4.83 6.37 2.96
CA ASP A 43 -5.69 6.11 1.80
C ASP A 43 -6.01 4.63 1.61
N GLN A 44 -5.22 3.72 2.19
CA GLN A 44 -5.36 2.29 1.92
C GLN A 44 -6.40 1.62 2.83
N ASP A 45 -7.53 1.24 2.23
CA ASP A 45 -8.63 0.49 2.86
C ASP A 45 -8.61 -1.03 2.51
N GLU A 46 -7.40 -1.58 2.38
CA GLU A 46 -7.20 -2.94 1.88
C GLU A 46 -6.77 -3.92 2.99
N ASP A 47 -7.15 -5.19 2.85
CA ASP A 47 -6.88 -6.23 3.86
C ASP A 47 -5.37 -6.56 3.98
N ILE A 48 -4.59 -6.19 2.96
CA ILE A 48 -3.14 -6.40 2.92
C ILE A 48 -2.38 -5.09 2.73
N PHE A 49 -1.09 -5.12 3.06
CA PHE A 49 -0.17 -4.04 2.73
C PHE A 49 0.10 -4.00 1.22
N ILE A 50 -0.16 -2.84 0.59
CA ILE A 50 0.11 -2.57 -0.82
C ILE A 50 1.03 -1.35 -0.92
N CYS A 51 2.22 -1.57 -1.45
CA CYS A 51 3.17 -0.51 -1.73
C CYS A 51 4.08 -0.94 -2.88
N PHE A 52 3.77 -0.49 -4.10
CA PHE A 52 4.57 -0.81 -5.29
C PHE A 52 5.95 -0.16 -5.31
N ALA A 53 6.25 0.71 -4.34
CA ALA A 53 7.58 1.26 -4.10
C ALA A 53 8.38 0.49 -3.04
N TYR A 54 7.86 -0.66 -2.56
CA TYR A 54 8.50 -1.50 -1.56
C TYR A 54 9.84 -2.03 -2.06
N GLU A 55 10.88 -1.81 -1.25
CA GLU A 55 12.20 -2.40 -1.43
C GLU A 55 12.58 -3.04 -0.10
N PRO A 56 12.95 -4.33 -0.06
CA PRO A 56 13.33 -4.98 1.19
C PRO A 56 14.62 -4.36 1.75
N ASN A 57 14.68 -4.21 3.07
CA ASN A 57 15.89 -3.75 3.78
C ASN A 57 16.90 -4.88 4.06
N SER A 58 16.53 -6.12 3.74
CA SER A 58 17.33 -7.31 4.00
C SER A 58 17.31 -8.25 2.80
N PRO A 59 18.45 -8.86 2.42
CA PRO A 59 18.51 -9.81 1.32
C PRO A 59 17.75 -11.12 1.62
N ASN A 60 17.37 -11.37 2.88
CA ASN A 60 16.58 -12.55 3.26
C ASN A 60 15.09 -12.40 2.95
N ILE A 61 14.66 -11.26 2.41
CA ILE A 61 13.29 -10.99 2.04
C ILE A 61 13.17 -10.99 0.53
N ASP A 62 12.33 -11.87 0.00
CA ASP A 62 12.03 -11.95 -1.43
C ASP A 62 11.12 -10.78 -1.84
N GLY A 63 11.72 -9.64 -2.15
CA GLY A 63 11.02 -8.44 -2.61
C GLY A 63 10.09 -8.70 -3.81
N PRO A 64 10.57 -9.37 -4.87
CA PRO A 64 9.72 -9.76 -6.00
C PRO A 64 8.49 -10.59 -5.60
N ALA A 65 8.62 -11.55 -4.69
CA ALA A 65 7.47 -12.31 -4.21
C ALA A 65 6.47 -11.44 -3.44
N VAL A 66 6.95 -10.48 -2.63
CA VAL A 66 6.09 -9.52 -1.91
C VAL A 66 5.30 -8.65 -2.89
N LEU A 67 5.95 -8.11 -3.92
CA LEU A 67 5.27 -7.30 -4.94
C LEU A 67 4.22 -8.13 -5.71
N LYS A 68 4.56 -9.37 -6.06
CA LYS A 68 3.64 -10.29 -6.74
C LYS A 68 2.41 -10.63 -5.89
N GLU A 69 2.56 -10.72 -4.57
CA GLU A 69 1.43 -10.91 -3.65
C GLU A 69 0.45 -9.73 -3.71
N MET A 70 0.97 -8.50 -3.74
CA MET A 70 0.15 -7.28 -3.88
C MET A 70 -0.59 -7.27 -5.22
N GLU A 71 0.11 -7.58 -6.31
CA GLU A 71 -0.48 -7.68 -7.65
C GLU A 71 -1.60 -8.73 -7.69
N ASN A 72 -1.35 -9.93 -7.17
CA ASN A 72 -2.34 -11.01 -7.15
C ASN A 72 -3.59 -10.62 -6.35
N TYR A 73 -3.42 -9.95 -5.21
CA TYR A 73 -4.56 -9.49 -4.40
C TYR A 73 -5.41 -8.48 -5.16
N LEU A 74 -4.77 -7.49 -5.81
CA LEU A 74 -5.49 -6.49 -6.60
C LEU A 74 -6.17 -7.12 -7.82
N ASP A 75 -5.49 -8.02 -8.53
CA ASP A 75 -6.05 -8.76 -9.66
C ASP A 75 -7.25 -9.60 -9.24
N GLN A 76 -7.20 -10.23 -8.05
CA GLN A 76 -8.31 -11.01 -7.51
C GLN A 76 -9.49 -10.11 -7.11
N LYS A 77 -9.23 -8.97 -6.46
CA LYS A 77 -10.28 -8.08 -5.93
C LYS A 77 -10.94 -7.23 -7.01
N TYR A 78 -10.15 -6.70 -7.94
CA TYR A 78 -10.59 -5.71 -8.94
C TYR A 78 -10.59 -6.24 -10.38
N GLY A 79 -10.04 -7.44 -10.62
CA GLY A 79 -9.80 -7.97 -11.95
C GLY A 79 -8.50 -7.43 -12.55
N LYS A 80 -7.98 -8.13 -13.56
CA LYS A 80 -6.74 -7.70 -14.22
C LYS A 80 -6.94 -6.39 -14.97
N HIS A 81 -5.98 -5.48 -14.82
CA HIS A 81 -6.01 -4.20 -15.51
C HIS A 81 -6.04 -4.43 -17.04
N GLY A 82 -7.14 -4.05 -17.68
CA GLY A 82 -7.31 -4.17 -19.13
C GLY A 82 -8.04 -5.44 -19.61
N GLU A 83 -8.40 -6.37 -18.72
CA GLU A 83 -9.38 -7.40 -19.06
C GLU A 83 -10.78 -6.76 -19.09
N LYS A 84 -11.48 -6.90 -20.22
CA LYS A 84 -12.89 -6.53 -20.29
C LYS A 84 -13.63 -7.40 -19.29
N ARG A 85 -14.33 -6.78 -18.33
CA ARG A 85 -15.37 -7.47 -17.57
C ARG A 85 -16.33 -8.07 -18.60
N ASN A 86 -16.38 -9.39 -18.73
CA ASN A 86 -17.47 -10.02 -19.45
C ASN A 86 -18.72 -9.63 -18.68
N ALA A 87 -19.53 -8.75 -19.27
CA ALA A 87 -20.87 -8.46 -18.77
C ALA A 87 -21.63 -9.78 -18.87
N GLY A 88 -21.64 -10.52 -17.76
CA GLY A 88 -22.40 -11.76 -17.64
C GLY A 88 -23.84 -11.50 -18.04
N GLU A 89 -24.35 -12.39 -18.87
CA GLU A 89 -25.70 -12.44 -19.40
C GLU A 89 -26.75 -12.22 -18.29
N LYS A 90 -27.82 -11.50 -18.68
CA LYS A 90 -29.07 -11.43 -17.93
C LYS A 90 -29.73 -12.79 -17.82
#